data_AF-A0A1F6QFB5-F1
#
_entry.id   AF-A0A1F6QFB5-F1
#
_cell.length_a   1.000
_cell.length_b   1.000
_cell.length_c   1.000
_cell.angle_alpha   90.00
_cell.angle_beta   90.00
_cell.angle_gamma   90.00
#
_symmetry.space_group_name_H-M   'P 1'
#
loop_
_entity.id
_entity.type
_entity.pdbx_description
1 polymer ?
#
loop_
_entity_poly.entity_id
_entity_poly.type
_entity_poly.pdbx_seq_one_letter_code
_entity_poly.pdbx_strand_id
1 'polypeptide(L)'
;MKTLIAILIIASFLQSTILPINLVLIILICRSFIKLDRANLFLAFSFGLFDSHLNLLPLGLNSLFYLILIQTTQTLSKFRLAGNLLLIAPLSLILLVLYQQTISLFLQQTPQIFPRVFWESLAALPILYLVRLWEERFIVHKDIRLKI
;
A
#
# COMPACT_ATOMS: atom_id res chain seq x y z
N MET A 1 5.89 -5.45 -13.66
CA MET A 1 6.77 -4.61 -12.79
C MET A 1 6.95 -3.21 -13.33
N LYS A 2 7.49 -3.00 -14.54
CA LYS A 2 7.72 -1.65 -15.12
C LYS A 2 6.45 -0.78 -15.17
N THR A 3 5.33 -1.37 -15.59
CA THR A 3 4.02 -0.70 -15.64
C THR A 3 3.48 -0.32 -14.26
N LEU A 4 3.71 -1.14 -13.23
CA LEU A 4 3.32 -0.81 -11.85
C LEU A 4 4.13 0.34 -11.27
N ILE A 5 5.43 0.38 -11.56
CA ILE A 5 6.29 1.51 -11.15
C ILE A 5 5.76 2.80 -11.79
N ALA A 6 5.40 2.78 -13.08
CA ALA A 6 4.80 3.95 -13.73
C ALA A 6 3.48 4.38 -13.08
N ILE A 7 2.59 3.42 -12.74
CA ILE A 7 1.33 3.70 -12.02
C ILE A 7 1.61 4.33 -10.66
N LEU A 8 2.58 3.80 -9.89
CA LEU A 8 2.94 4.33 -8.59
C LEU A 8 3.56 5.73 -8.68
N ILE A 9 4.32 6.04 -9.74
CA ILE A 9 4.83 7.39 -10.00
C ILE A 9 3.67 8.36 -10.26
N ILE A 10 2.70 7.97 -11.11
CA ILE A 10 1.53 8.81 -11.37
C ILE A 10 0.73 9.00 -10.07
N ALA A 11 0.53 7.94 -9.29
CA ALA A 11 -0.18 7.99 -8.02
C ALA A 11 0.54 8.87 -6.98
N SER A 12 1.87 8.86 -6.93
CA SER A 12 2.64 9.69 -6.00
C SER A 12 2.56 11.19 -6.34
N PHE A 13 2.52 11.55 -7.63
CA PHE A 13 2.23 12.93 -8.03
C PHE A 13 0.78 13.32 -7.75
N LEU A 14 -0.17 12.41 -8.02
CA LEU A 14 -1.60 12.68 -7.81
C LEU A 14 -1.92 12.89 -6.32
N GLN A 15 -1.29 12.12 -5.42
CA GLN A 15 -1.48 12.27 -3.97
C GLN A 15 -0.81 13.52 -3.40
N SER A 16 0.32 13.97 -3.96
CA SER A 16 0.98 15.18 -3.46
C SER A 16 0.31 16.47 -3.93
N THR A 17 -0.37 16.44 -5.08
CA THR A 17 -0.91 17.65 -5.73
C THR A 17 -2.42 17.82 -5.64
N ILE A 18 -3.21 16.75 -5.79
CA ILE A 18 -4.65 16.84 -6.02
C ILE A 18 -5.45 16.17 -4.90
N LEU A 19 -5.04 14.98 -4.48
CA LEU A 19 -5.81 14.13 -3.58
C LEU A 19 -5.09 13.96 -2.24
N PRO A 20 -5.65 14.43 -1.12
CA PRO A 20 -5.07 14.24 0.21
C PRO A 20 -5.31 12.81 0.71
N ILE A 21 -4.93 11.80 -0.08
CA ILE A 21 -5.12 10.37 0.17
C ILE A 21 -3.80 9.66 -0.14
N ASN A 22 -3.33 8.80 0.76
CA ASN A 22 -2.11 8.02 0.55
C ASN A 22 -2.28 6.86 -0.44
N LEU A 23 -2.52 7.19 -1.71
CA LEU A 23 -2.76 6.24 -2.81
C LEU A 23 -1.63 5.22 -2.97
N VAL A 24 -0.38 5.68 -2.87
CA VAL A 24 0.79 4.80 -3.02
C VAL A 24 0.78 3.70 -1.96
N LEU A 25 0.54 4.08 -0.69
CA LEU A 25 0.49 3.14 0.42
C LEU A 25 -0.67 2.15 0.26
N ILE A 26 -1.86 2.63 -0.14
CA ILE A 26 -3.03 1.78 -0.37
C ILE A 26 -2.75 0.74 -1.45
N ILE A 27 -2.22 1.16 -2.61
CA ILE A 27 -1.90 0.25 -3.72
C ILE A 27 -0.91 -0.83 -3.27
N LEU A 28 0.11 -0.41 -2.51
CA LEU A 28 1.13 -1.31 -2.00
C LEU A 28 0.59 -2.32 -0.96
N ILE A 29 -0.28 -1.88 -0.06
CA ILE A 29 -0.99 -2.74 0.90
C ILE A 29 -1.85 -3.76 0.13
N CYS A 30 -2.70 -3.30 -0.79
CA CYS A 30 -3.55 -4.19 -1.58
C CYS A 30 -2.72 -5.24 -2.35
N ARG A 31 -1.62 -4.81 -2.97
CA ARG A 31 -0.72 -5.73 -3.69
C ARG A 31 -0.06 -6.75 -2.77
N SER A 32 0.33 -6.35 -1.55
CA SER A 32 0.95 -7.25 -0.58
C SER A 32 0.01 -8.37 -0.08
N PHE A 33 -1.30 -8.12 -0.11
CA PHE A 33 -2.32 -9.14 0.16
C PHE A 33 -2.52 -10.11 -1.01
N ILE A 34 -2.42 -9.61 -2.25
CA ILE A 34 -2.62 -10.44 -3.46
C ILE A 34 -1.40 -11.30 -3.75
N LYS A 35 -0.20 -10.71 -3.68
CA LYS A 35 1.05 -11.38 -4.05
C LYS A 35 2.15 -11.12 -3.02
N LEU A 36 2.57 -12.20 -2.38
CA LEU A 36 3.72 -12.24 -1.47
C LEU A 36 5.03 -12.21 -2.27
N ASP A 37 5.63 -11.03 -2.42
CA ASP A 37 6.89 -10.86 -3.13
C ASP A 37 7.82 -9.88 -2.36
N ARG A 38 9.12 -10.20 -2.32
CA ARG A 38 10.16 -9.32 -1.77
C ARG A 38 10.24 -8.00 -2.53
N ALA A 39 9.87 -7.99 -3.81
CA ALA A 39 9.77 -6.78 -4.61
C ALA A 39 8.85 -5.71 -3.98
N ASN A 40 7.83 -6.11 -3.22
CA ASN A 40 6.94 -5.16 -2.54
C ASN A 40 7.67 -4.38 -1.44
N LEU A 41 8.64 -4.98 -0.75
CA LEU A 41 9.43 -4.31 0.29
C LEU A 41 10.36 -3.26 -0.34
N PHE A 42 11.01 -3.60 -1.47
CA PHE A 42 11.82 -2.64 -2.22
C PHE A 42 10.98 -1.46 -2.72
N LEU A 43 9.78 -1.73 -3.23
CA LEU A 43 8.86 -0.68 -3.67
C LEU A 43 8.37 0.19 -2.49
N ALA A 44 8.09 -0.41 -1.32
CA ALA A 44 7.81 0.34 -0.08
C ALA A 44 8.89 1.35 0.22
N PHE A 45 10.14 0.89 0.21
CA PHE A 45 11.28 1.70 0.57
C PHE A 45 11.50 2.82 -0.45
N SER A 46 11.57 2.48 -1.74
CA SER A 46 11.80 3.47 -2.80
C SER A 46 10.68 4.49 -2.91
N PHE A 47 9.42 4.07 -2.86
CA PHE A 47 8.30 5.01 -2.94
C PHE A 47 8.06 5.77 -1.64
N GLY A 48 8.40 5.21 -0.47
CA GLY A 48 8.40 5.97 0.78
C GLY A 48 9.46 7.06 0.81
N LEU A 49 10.64 6.82 0.21
CA LEU A 49 11.64 7.87 -0.01
C LEU A 49 11.12 8.93 -0.99
N PHE A 50 10.55 8.49 -2.11
CA PHE A 50 10.01 9.39 -3.14
C PHE A 50 8.88 10.27 -2.58
N ASP A 51 7.97 9.69 -1.81
CA ASP A 51 6.89 10.40 -1.14
C ASP A 51 7.40 11.41 -0.11
N SER A 52 8.40 11.03 0.71
CA SER A 52 9.02 11.99 1.64
C SER A 52 9.65 13.17 0.92
N HIS A 53 10.25 12.93 -0.25
CA HIS A 53 10.84 14.00 -1.07
C HIS A 53 9.77 14.93 -1.65
N LEU A 54 8.66 14.37 -2.18
CA LEU A 54 7.56 15.16 -2.74
C LEU A 54 6.83 16.01 -1.69
N ASN A 55 6.65 15.48 -0.48
CA ASN A 55 5.94 16.16 0.60
C ASN A 55 6.86 17.01 1.51
N LEU A 56 8.13 17.19 1.14
CA LEU A 56 9.13 17.94 1.92
C LEU A 56 9.27 17.46 3.37
N LEU A 57 9.07 16.17 3.60
CA LEU A 57 9.23 15.52 4.90
C LEU A 57 10.67 15.01 5.08
N PRO A 58 11.12 14.77 6.32
CA PRO A 58 12.45 14.22 6.57
C PRO A 58 12.62 12.90 5.82
N LEU A 59 13.64 12.86 4.96
CA LEU A 59 13.99 11.69 4.17
C LEU A 59 14.20 10.48 5.10
N GLY A 60 13.60 9.35 4.73
CA GLY A 60 13.76 8.09 5.45
C GLY A 60 12.61 7.72 6.39
N LEU A 61 11.94 8.69 7.04
CA LEU A 61 10.84 8.37 7.98
C LEU A 61 9.69 7.64 7.29
N ASN A 62 9.15 8.20 6.20
CA ASN A 62 8.06 7.56 5.46
C ASN A 62 8.50 6.21 4.88
N SER A 63 9.77 6.08 4.46
CA SER A 63 10.29 4.80 3.94
C SER A 63 10.33 3.69 4.99
N LEU A 64 10.66 4.02 6.24
CA LEU A 64 10.65 3.06 7.35
C LEU A 64 9.21 2.67 7.71
N PHE A 65 8.30 3.64 7.80
CA PHE A 65 6.89 3.35 8.08
C PHE A 65 6.26 2.49 6.98
N TYR A 66 6.52 2.80 5.71
CA TYR A 66 6.04 2.01 4.57
C TYR A 66 6.58 0.59 4.63
N LEU A 67 7.87 0.41 4.93
CA LEU A 67 8.47 -0.91 5.09
C LEU A 67 7.81 -1.71 6.22
N ILE A 68 7.61 -1.11 7.39
CA ILE A 68 6.98 -1.77 8.53
C ILE A 68 5.55 -2.21 8.16
N LEU A 69 4.76 -1.33 7.55
CA LEU A 69 3.39 -1.63 7.15
C LEU A 69 3.29 -2.69 6.06
N ILE A 70 4.21 -2.69 5.09
CA ILE A 70 4.23 -3.74 4.07
C ILE A 70 4.72 -5.06 4.67
N GLN A 71 5.67 -5.04 5.59
CA GLN A 71 6.11 -6.24 6.27
C GLN A 71 4.99 -6.84 7.12
N THR A 72 4.22 -6.02 7.86
CA THR A 72 3.09 -6.49 8.68
C THR A 72 1.95 -7.01 7.82
N THR A 73 1.66 -6.38 6.68
CA THR A 73 0.67 -6.90 5.72
C THR A 73 1.11 -8.22 5.10
N GLN A 74 2.39 -8.38 4.76
CA GLN A 74 2.92 -9.66 4.26
C GLN A 74 2.89 -10.78 5.29
N THR A 75 3.06 -10.48 6.58
CA THR A 75 2.90 -11.51 7.63
C THR A 75 1.42 -11.83 7.84
N LEU A 76 0.54 -10.82 7.81
CA LEU A 76 -0.91 -10.99 7.90
C LEU A 76 -1.49 -11.77 6.70
N SER A 77 -0.96 -11.56 5.50
CA SER A 77 -1.47 -12.23 4.30
C SER A 77 -1.16 -13.73 4.24
N LYS A 78 -0.25 -14.22 5.08
CA LYS A 78 -0.01 -15.67 5.27
C LYS A 78 -1.10 -16.35 6.09
N PHE A 79 -1.93 -15.60 6.82
CA PHE A 79 -3.03 -16.19 7.58
C PHE A 79 -4.18 -16.56 6.64
N ARG A 80 -4.87 -17.67 6.95
CA ARG A 80 -6.02 -18.17 6.17
C ARG A 80 -7.14 -17.14 5.97
N LEU A 81 -7.24 -16.16 6.88
CA LEU A 81 -8.22 -15.07 6.84
C LEU A 81 -7.99 -14.07 5.68
N ALA A 82 -6.78 -14.03 5.11
CA ALA A 82 -6.43 -13.09 4.04
C ALA A 82 -7.05 -13.44 2.68
N GLY A 83 -7.62 -14.63 2.52
CA GLY A 83 -8.35 -15.01 1.31
C GLY A 83 -9.71 -14.32 1.15
N ASN A 84 -10.24 -13.71 2.22
CA ASN A 84 -11.53 -13.03 2.18
C ASN A 84 -11.34 -11.55 1.81
N LEU A 85 -11.76 -11.17 0.60
CA LEU A 85 -11.63 -9.79 0.11
C LEU A 85 -12.33 -8.76 1.01
N LEU A 86 -13.41 -9.16 1.67
CA LEU A 86 -14.16 -8.28 2.57
C LEU A 86 -13.37 -7.94 3.85
N LEU A 87 -12.42 -8.78 4.27
CA LEU A 87 -11.57 -8.53 5.43
C LEU A 87 -10.38 -7.61 5.10
N ILE A 88 -10.06 -7.41 3.83
CA ILE A 88 -8.93 -6.56 3.43
C ILE A 88 -9.24 -5.08 3.65
N ALA A 89 -10.49 -4.65 3.44
CA ALA A 89 -10.93 -3.30 3.72
C ALA A 89 -10.73 -2.87 5.19
N PRO A 90 -11.28 -3.59 6.20
CA PRO A 90 -11.06 -3.23 7.60
C PRO A 90 -9.60 -3.38 8.03
N LEU A 91 -8.84 -4.35 7.49
CA LEU A 91 -7.40 -4.44 7.76
C LEU A 91 -6.62 -3.26 7.20
N SER A 92 -6.93 -2.83 5.96
CA SER A 92 -6.33 -1.65 5.36
C SER A 92 -6.66 -0.39 6.16
N LEU A 93 -7.89 -0.27 6.67
CA LEU A 93 -8.30 0.82 7.56
C LEU A 93 -7.41 0.85 8.82
N ILE A 94 -7.27 -0.28 9.52
CA ILE A 94 -6.46 -0.37 10.74
C ILE A 94 -5.01 0.06 10.45
N LEU A 95 -4.43 -0.42 9.34
CA LEU A 95 -3.06 -0.10 8.96
C LEU A 95 -2.87 1.39 8.62
N LEU A 96 -3.84 1.99 7.93
CA LEU A 96 -3.82 3.41 7.59
C LEU A 96 -4.03 4.29 8.83
N VAL A 97 -4.89 3.89 9.77
CA VAL A 97 -5.03 4.57 11.06
C VAL A 97 -3.71 4.52 11.82
N LEU A 98 -3.08 3.35 11.91
CA LEU A 98 -1.79 3.19 12.59
C LEU A 98 -0.72 4.07 11.94
N TYR A 99 -0.62 4.07 10.61
CA TYR A 99 0.29 4.94 9.87
C TYR A 99 0.11 6.41 10.27
N GLN A 100 -1.13 6.91 10.19
CA GLN A 100 -1.40 8.32 10.42
C GLN A 100 -1.19 8.73 11.88
N GLN A 101 -1.54 7.86 12.85
CA GLN A 101 -1.24 8.09 14.26
C GLN A 101 0.26 8.12 14.52
N THR A 102 1.04 7.20 13.93
CA THR A 102 2.50 7.17 14.14
C THR A 102 3.18 8.42 13.60
N ILE A 103 2.76 8.90 12.44
CA ILE A 103 3.32 10.12 11.86
C ILE A 103 2.91 11.35 12.66
N SER A 104 1.65 11.46 13.07
CA SER A 104 1.18 12.61 13.85
C SER A 104 1.90 12.71 15.19
N LEU A 105 2.16 11.58 15.85
CA LEU A 105 2.93 11.53 17.10
C LEU A 105 4.37 11.99 16.88
N PHE A 106 5.00 11.55 15.79
CA PHE A 106 6.37 11.93 15.48
C PHE A 106 6.52 13.40 15.10
N LEU A 107 5.58 13.94 14.31
CA LEU A 107 5.57 15.34 13.88
C LEU A 107 4.95 16.29 14.92
N GLN A 108 4.52 15.78 16.08
CA GLN A 108 3.80 16.54 17.13
C GLN A 108 2.57 17.29 16.59
N GLN A 109 1.90 16.70 15.60
CA GLN A 109 0.70 17.25 14.97
C GLN A 109 -0.55 16.54 15.50
N THR A 110 -1.69 17.23 15.48
CA THR A 110 -2.96 16.61 15.85
C THR A 110 -3.41 15.62 14.75
N PRO A 111 -3.70 14.35 15.09
CA PRO A 111 -4.11 13.38 14.10
C PRO A 111 -5.50 13.69 13.56
N GLN A 112 -5.59 14.09 12.30
CA GLN A 112 -6.85 14.16 11.57
C GLN A 112 -7.23 12.77 11.03
N ILE A 113 -7.71 11.89 11.92
CA ILE A 113 -8.07 10.51 11.58
C ILE A 113 -9.34 10.47 10.72
N PHE A 114 -10.36 11.22 11.12
CA PHE A 114 -11.60 11.38 10.36
C PHE A 114 -11.69 12.79 9.79
N PRO A 115 -12.19 12.98 8.55
CA PRO A 115 -12.80 11.97 7.66
C PRO A 115 -11.81 11.26 6.72
N ARG A 116 -10.54 11.66 6.69
CA ARG A 116 -9.55 11.22 5.69
C ARG A 116 -9.42 9.70 5.61
N VAL A 117 -9.08 9.04 6.72
CA VAL A 117 -8.78 7.59 6.74
C VAL A 117 -9.99 6.74 6.34
N PHE A 118 -11.21 7.23 6.62
CA PHE A 118 -12.43 6.56 6.17
C PHE A 118 -12.51 6.49 4.63
N TRP A 119 -12.28 7.62 3.95
CA TRP A 119 -12.23 7.65 2.48
C TRP A 119 -11.10 6.81 1.92
N GLU A 120 -9.92 6.81 2.56
CA GLU A 120 -8.79 5.97 2.15
C GLU A 120 -9.15 4.47 2.21
N SER A 121 -9.82 4.04 3.29
CA SER A 121 -10.26 2.65 3.45
C SER A 121 -11.35 2.25 2.46
N LEU A 122 -12.27 3.17 2.13
CA LEU A 122 -13.34 2.92 1.18
C LEU A 122 -12.77 2.82 -0.24
N ALA A 123 -11.76 3.64 -0.56
CA ALA A 123 -11.00 3.56 -1.81
C ALA A 123 -10.12 2.30 -1.91
N ALA A 124 -9.76 1.66 -0.79
CA ALA A 124 -8.96 0.44 -0.82
C ALA A 124 -9.66 -0.72 -1.53
N LEU A 125 -10.99 -0.83 -1.43
CA LEU A 125 -11.77 -1.86 -2.13
C LEU A 125 -11.68 -1.76 -3.66
N PRO A 126 -12.04 -0.64 -4.31
CA PRO A 126 -11.93 -0.52 -5.76
C PRO A 126 -10.46 -0.63 -6.23
N ILE A 127 -9.50 -0.08 -5.47
CA ILE A 127 -8.08 -0.22 -5.77
C ILE A 127 -7.66 -1.70 -5.74
N LEU A 128 -8.15 -2.47 -4.77
CA LEU A 128 -7.85 -3.89 -4.68
C LEU A 128 -8.33 -4.67 -5.90
N TYR A 129 -9.56 -4.42 -6.35
CA TYR A 129 -10.07 -5.06 -7.58
C TYR A 129 -9.25 -4.66 -8.81
N LEU A 130 -8.86 -3.39 -8.94
CA LEU A 130 -8.01 -2.92 -10.04
C LEU A 130 -6.63 -3.61 -10.02
N VAL A 131 -6.00 -3.68 -8.84
CA VAL A 131 -4.69 -4.34 -8.68
C VAL A 131 -4.80 -5.83 -8.97
N ARG A 132 -5.89 -6.48 -8.55
CA ARG A 132 -6.11 -7.90 -8.82
C ARG A 132 -6.28 -8.18 -10.31
N LEU A 133 -7.14 -7.41 -11.00
CA LEU A 133 -7.31 -7.52 -12.45
C LEU A 133 -5.99 -7.26 -13.20
N TRP A 134 -5.19 -6.32 -12.71
CA TRP A 134 -3.88 -6.03 -13.26
C TRP A 134 -2.88 -7.19 -13.04
N GLU A 135 -2.79 -7.76 -11.83
CA GLU A 135 -1.93 -8.92 -11.55
C GLU A 135 -2.36 -10.12 -12.40
N GLU A 136 -3.66 -10.40 -12.54
CA GLU A 136 -4.18 -11.51 -13.36
C GLU A 136 -3.84 -11.35 -14.86
N ARG A 137 -3.87 -10.11 -15.40
CA ARG A 137 -3.62 -9.85 -16.82
C ARG A 137 -2.15 -9.70 -17.19
N PHE A 138 -1.34 -9.08 -16.33
CA PHE A 138 0.02 -8.65 -16.69
C PHE A 138 1.12 -9.52 -16.09
N ILE A 139 0.79 -10.45 -15.20
CA ILE A 139 1.78 -11.36 -14.60
C ILE A 139 1.49 -12.78 -15.07
N VAL A 140 2.38 -13.25 -15.96
CA VAL A 140 2.38 -14.63 -16.46
C VAL A 140 2.59 -15.55 -15.26
N HIS A 141 1.56 -16.34 -14.93
CA HIS A 141 1.71 -17.42 -13.98
C HIS A 141 2.60 -18.47 -14.63
N LYS A 142 3.65 -18.92 -13.93
CA LYS A 142 4.38 -20.11 -14.38
C LYS A 142 3.39 -21.25 -14.33
N ASP A 143 3.07 -21.83 -15.50
CA ASP A 143 2.22 -23.01 -15.57
C ASP A 143 2.73 -24.05 -14.58
N ILE A 144 1.83 -24.50 -13.70
CA ILE A 144 2.09 -25.61 -12.80
C ILE A 144 2.21 -26.83 -13.70
N ARG A 145 3.44 -27.18 -14.09
CA ARG A 145 3.72 -28.47 -14.70
C ARG A 145 3.43 -29.52 -13.64
N LEU A 146 2.22 -30.06 -13.65
CA LEU A 146 1.90 -31.30 -12.95
C LEU A 146 2.84 -32.34 -13.52
N LYS A 147 3.84 -32.73 -12.72
CA LYS A 147 4.70 -33.86 -13.01
C LYS A 147 3.84 -35.10 -12.78
N ILE A 148 3.20 -35.59 -13.85
CA ILE A 148 2.54 -36.91 -13.89
C ILE A 148 3.65 -37.96 -13.95
#